data_AF-A0A822AFF5-F1
#
_entry.id   AF-A0A822AFF5-F1
#
_cell.length_a   1.000
_cell.length_b   1.000
_cell.length_c   1.000
_cell.angle_alpha   90.00
_cell.angle_beta   90.00
_cell.angle_gamma   90.00
#
_symmetry.space_group_name_H-M   'P 1'
#
loop_
_entity.id
_entity.type
_entity.pdbx_description
1 polymer ?
#
loop_
_entity_poly.entity_id
_entity_poly.type
_entity_poly.pdbx_seq_one_letter_code
_entity_poly.pdbx_strand_id
1 'polypeptide(L)'
;VMFFDVNGKPVGDGKPVSHAYEIIHLSLDQTGSPNERKLAFADKFQDLFIMQVRSVGQNQRSNTQRIRKLCTNIGSFRWNDKNPMLAGIADGKLNIWLYPNVVFVDPSLADKTTYRIESNDFGKNPSISDFLSSQITIRKSTGALIQCVIPIYYELCLDLLAANRAEEALQLCQYISDDSIYALIAVISLHNRDFDSAENAFAQLSNTEMVFCLQNLRSVSSKEEREAELALLAGGNIQEAEAHYLQGNKPLHAIMLHLNEHNWDRFVTVFTLYLLKI
;
A
#
# COMPACT_ATOMS: atom_id res chain seq x y z
N VAL A 1 12.13 -14.42 -6.78
CA VAL A 1 12.86 -13.13 -6.77
C VAL A 1 13.83 -13.10 -5.59
N MET A 2 15.08 -12.69 -5.79
CA MET A 2 16.06 -12.46 -4.71
C MET A 2 16.45 -10.99 -4.68
N PHE A 3 16.76 -10.47 -3.50
CA PHE A 3 17.13 -9.07 -3.29
C PHE A 3 18.54 -8.97 -2.71
N PHE A 4 19.35 -8.09 -3.29
CA PHE A 4 20.70 -7.81 -2.85
C PHE A 4 20.86 -6.30 -2.64
N ASP A 5 21.64 -5.89 -1.65
CA ASP A 5 22.06 -4.51 -1.50
C ASP A 5 23.13 -4.15 -2.55
N VAL A 6 23.53 -2.88 -2.58
CA VAL A 6 24.55 -2.39 -3.52
C VAL A 6 25.93 -3.04 -3.35
N ASN A 7 26.18 -3.69 -2.21
CA ASN A 7 27.41 -4.42 -1.91
C ASN A 7 27.27 -5.93 -2.20
N GLY A 8 26.14 -6.38 -2.76
CA GLY A 8 25.86 -7.78 -3.04
C GLY A 8 25.46 -8.61 -1.83
N LYS A 9 25.17 -7.98 -0.67
CA LYS A 9 24.68 -8.70 0.51
C LYS A 9 23.17 -8.98 0.35
N PRO A 10 22.70 -10.18 0.70
CA PRO A 10 21.28 -10.49 0.65
C PRO A 10 20.48 -9.56 1.56
N VAL A 11 19.34 -9.07 1.07
CA VAL A 11 18.40 -8.25 1.85
C VAL A 11 17.37 -9.17 2.53
N GLY A 12 17.08 -8.93 3.81
CA GLY A 12 16.11 -9.74 4.57
C GLY A 12 16.74 -11.02 5.13
N ASP A 13 16.03 -12.14 5.02
CA ASP A 13 16.51 -13.48 5.41
C ASP A 13 17.35 -14.15 4.31
N GLY A 14 17.58 -13.45 3.19
CA GLY A 14 18.32 -13.95 2.04
C GLY A 14 17.63 -15.08 1.29
N LYS A 15 16.37 -15.38 1.60
CA LYS A 15 15.60 -16.42 0.89
C LYS A 15 14.92 -15.83 -0.34
N PRO A 16 14.77 -16.63 -1.42
CA PRO A 16 14.02 -16.21 -2.58
C PRO A 16 12.54 -16.07 -2.23
N VAL A 17 11.93 -14.98 -2.66
CA VAL A 17 10.48 -14.82 -2.65
C VAL A 17 9.90 -15.58 -3.84
N SER A 18 9.06 -16.56 -3.56
CA SER A 18 8.42 -17.42 -4.56
C SER A 18 7.06 -16.87 -4.97
N HIS A 19 6.78 -16.92 -6.26
CA HIS A 19 5.47 -16.65 -6.84
C HIS A 19 4.97 -17.93 -7.53
N ALA A 20 3.66 -18.15 -7.55
CA ALA A 20 3.06 -19.38 -8.08
C ALA A 20 3.28 -19.53 -9.58
N TYR A 21 3.40 -18.41 -10.29
CA TYR A 21 3.53 -18.37 -11.73
C TYR A 21 4.85 -17.71 -12.15
N GLU A 22 5.19 -17.91 -13.43
CA GLU A 22 6.36 -17.29 -14.03
C GLU A 22 6.19 -15.77 -14.05
N ILE A 23 7.26 -15.06 -13.64
CA ILE A 23 7.31 -13.60 -13.65
C ILE A 23 7.95 -13.15 -14.96
N ILE A 24 7.22 -12.34 -15.74
CA ILE A 24 7.64 -11.90 -17.07
C ILE A 24 8.28 -10.51 -17.07
N HIS A 25 7.95 -9.68 -16.08
CA HIS A 25 8.47 -8.32 -15.96
C HIS A 25 8.58 -7.90 -14.50
N LEU A 26 9.65 -7.17 -14.17
CA LEU A 26 10.00 -6.70 -12.84
C LEU A 26 10.39 -5.22 -12.92
N SER A 27 9.92 -4.42 -11.97
CA SER A 27 10.30 -3.01 -11.86
C SER A 27 10.38 -2.58 -10.40
N LEU A 28 11.51 -2.00 -10.02
CA LEU A 28 11.79 -1.59 -8.64
C LEU A 28 11.56 -0.08 -8.50
N ASP A 29 10.82 0.30 -7.47
CA ASP A 29 10.67 1.70 -7.04
C ASP A 29 12.05 2.28 -6.67
N GLN A 30 12.35 3.48 -7.18
CA GLN A 30 13.63 4.16 -6.95
C GLN A 30 13.53 5.32 -5.96
N THR A 31 12.34 5.58 -5.42
CA THR A 31 12.06 6.76 -4.60
C THR A 31 12.11 6.42 -3.10
N GLY A 32 12.27 7.46 -2.27
CA GLY A 32 12.27 7.33 -0.81
C GLY A 32 13.37 6.45 -0.21
N SER A 33 13.14 6.02 1.03
CA SER A 33 14.08 5.21 1.79
C SER A 33 14.20 3.78 1.22
N PRO A 34 15.40 3.17 1.19
CA PRO A 34 15.54 1.75 0.84
C PRO A 34 14.69 0.80 1.70
N ASN A 35 14.28 1.24 2.90
CA ASN A 35 13.40 0.47 3.78
C ASN A 35 11.93 0.44 3.34
N GLU A 36 11.51 1.40 2.52
CA GLU A 36 10.12 1.51 2.04
C GLU A 36 9.98 1.07 0.59
N ARG A 37 11.07 0.54 0.02
CA ARG A 37 11.18 0.22 -1.40
C ARG A 37 10.24 -0.90 -1.79
N LYS A 38 9.61 -0.72 -2.95
CA LYS A 38 8.61 -1.66 -3.48
C LYS A 38 9.07 -2.23 -4.81
N LEU A 39 8.65 -3.45 -5.05
CA LEU A 39 8.81 -4.11 -6.33
C LEU A 39 7.43 -4.32 -6.94
N ALA A 40 7.24 -3.83 -8.16
CA ALA A 40 6.12 -4.20 -8.99
C ALA A 40 6.55 -5.29 -9.97
N PHE A 41 5.73 -6.30 -10.19
CA PHE A 41 6.01 -7.36 -11.15
C PHE A 41 4.75 -7.86 -11.83
N ALA A 42 4.87 -8.27 -13.08
CA ALA A 42 3.81 -8.94 -13.82
C ALA A 42 4.12 -10.42 -13.99
N ASP A 43 3.10 -11.26 -13.83
CA ASP A 43 3.19 -12.68 -14.11
C ASP A 43 2.80 -13.02 -15.57
N LYS A 44 2.94 -14.29 -15.96
CA LYS A 44 2.56 -14.77 -17.30
C LYS A 44 1.07 -14.61 -17.66
N PHE A 45 0.21 -14.39 -16.66
CA PHE A 45 -1.22 -14.12 -16.86
C PHE A 45 -1.52 -12.63 -16.98
N GLN A 46 -0.48 -11.80 -17.04
CA GLN A 46 -0.59 -10.35 -17.08
C GLN A 46 -1.28 -9.80 -15.83
N ASP A 47 -1.13 -10.47 -14.69
CA ASP A 47 -1.53 -9.92 -13.41
C ASP A 47 -0.38 -9.08 -12.84
N LEU A 48 -0.68 -7.83 -12.47
CA LEU A 48 0.26 -6.93 -11.82
C LEU A 48 0.21 -7.13 -10.30
N PHE A 49 1.36 -7.38 -9.72
CA PHE A 49 1.55 -7.50 -8.28
C PHE A 49 2.52 -6.44 -7.77
N ILE A 50 2.36 -6.08 -6.50
CA ILE A 50 3.28 -5.25 -5.75
C ILE A 50 3.73 -5.98 -4.49
N MET A 51 4.98 -5.77 -4.10
CA MET A 51 5.53 -6.29 -2.86
C MET A 51 6.48 -5.32 -2.18
N GLN A 52 6.52 -5.36 -0.85
CA GLN A 52 7.53 -4.66 -0.06
C GLN A 52 8.84 -5.44 -0.09
N VAL A 53 9.95 -4.76 -0.42
CA VAL A 53 11.29 -5.38 -0.51
C VAL A 53 11.83 -5.71 0.88
N ARG A 54 11.69 -4.77 1.81
CA ARG A 54 11.98 -4.95 3.22
C ARG A 54 10.65 -4.97 3.95
N SER A 55 10.39 -6.03 4.69
CA SER A 55 9.27 -6.11 5.61
C SER A 55 9.86 -6.02 7.02
N VAL A 56 9.45 -4.99 7.74
CA VAL A 56 9.80 -4.78 9.15
C VAL A 56 8.89 -5.70 9.98
N GLY A 57 9.48 -6.45 10.92
CA GLY A 57 8.76 -7.41 11.78
C GLY A 57 8.91 -8.88 11.37
N GLN A 58 8.47 -9.80 12.25
CA GLN A 58 8.55 -11.26 12.05
C GLN A 58 7.63 -11.79 10.92
N ASN A 59 7.07 -10.92 10.09
CA ASN A 59 6.27 -11.18 8.88
C ASN A 59 7.09 -11.77 7.71
N GLN A 60 8.13 -12.56 8.02
CA GLN A 60 8.98 -13.21 7.03
C GLN A 60 8.45 -14.58 6.57
N ARG A 61 7.37 -15.08 7.17
CA ARG A 61 6.98 -16.49 7.01
C ARG A 61 5.88 -16.76 5.98
N SER A 62 5.14 -15.76 5.51
CA SER A 62 4.17 -15.98 4.42
C SER A 62 4.35 -15.00 3.26
N ASN A 63 4.63 -15.54 2.07
CA ASN A 63 4.64 -14.80 0.81
C ASN A 63 3.28 -14.14 0.50
N THR A 64 2.18 -14.65 1.07
CA THR A 64 0.81 -14.16 0.79
C THR A 64 0.51 -12.79 1.38
N GLN A 65 1.20 -12.38 2.45
CA GLN A 65 1.00 -11.05 3.05
C GLN A 65 1.92 -9.98 2.43
N ARG A 66 3.05 -10.39 1.86
CA ARG A 66 4.03 -9.49 1.24
C ARG A 66 3.71 -9.14 -0.20
N ILE A 67 2.97 -9.98 -0.90
CA ILE A 67 2.61 -9.81 -2.31
C ILE A 67 1.12 -9.50 -2.38
N ARG A 68 0.76 -8.34 -2.94
CA ARG A 68 -0.62 -7.95 -3.18
C ARG A 68 -0.84 -7.77 -4.68
N LYS A 69 -1.96 -8.29 -5.19
CA LYS A 69 -2.38 -8.06 -6.57
C LYS A 69 -2.93 -6.64 -6.70
N LEU A 70 -2.45 -5.90 -7.69
CA LEU A 70 -2.84 -4.51 -7.94
C LEU A 70 -3.80 -4.39 -9.12
N CYS A 71 -3.60 -5.19 -10.18
CA CYS A 71 -4.41 -5.12 -11.39
C CYS A 71 -4.33 -6.41 -12.20
N THR A 72 -5.26 -6.60 -13.13
CA THR A 72 -5.30 -7.67 -14.12
C THR A 72 -5.04 -7.13 -15.52
N ASN A 73 -4.65 -8.00 -16.46
CA ASN A 73 -4.48 -7.66 -17.88
C ASN A 73 -3.54 -6.46 -18.11
N ILE A 74 -2.42 -6.43 -17.38
CA ILE A 74 -1.40 -5.40 -17.50
C ILE A 74 -0.57 -5.62 -18.77
N GLY A 75 -0.55 -4.63 -19.66
CA GLY A 75 0.30 -4.64 -20.85
C GLY A 75 1.70 -4.08 -20.59
N SER A 76 1.79 -3.00 -19.81
CA SER A 76 3.04 -2.32 -19.49
C SER A 76 2.89 -1.50 -18.22
N PHE A 77 3.95 -1.37 -17.42
CA PHE A 77 3.96 -0.51 -16.23
C PHE A 77 5.33 0.11 -15.98
N ARG A 78 5.35 1.27 -15.32
CA ARG A 78 6.55 2.06 -15.02
C ARG A 78 6.37 2.88 -13.74
N TRP A 79 7.34 2.82 -12.84
CA TRP A 79 7.43 3.73 -11.70
C TRP A 79 7.76 5.15 -12.18
N ASN A 80 7.29 6.13 -11.42
CA ASN A 80 7.70 7.52 -11.55
C ASN A 80 9.16 7.70 -11.10
N ASP A 81 9.82 8.75 -11.60
CA ASP A 81 11.22 9.05 -11.31
C ASP A 81 11.45 9.70 -9.94
N LYS A 82 10.47 10.45 -9.42
CA LYS A 82 10.59 11.24 -8.19
C LYS A 82 9.68 10.77 -7.06
N ASN A 83 8.52 10.23 -7.39
CA ASN A 83 7.45 9.91 -6.45
C ASN A 83 7.14 8.40 -6.47
N PRO A 84 6.52 7.83 -5.42
CA PRO A 84 6.17 6.41 -5.39
C PRO A 84 4.97 6.06 -6.30
N MET A 85 4.63 6.90 -7.27
CA MET A 85 3.54 6.66 -8.21
C MET A 85 3.91 5.56 -9.22
N LEU A 86 2.92 4.75 -9.59
CA LEU A 86 3.07 3.71 -10.60
C LEU A 86 2.07 3.97 -11.73
N ALA A 87 2.55 4.03 -12.96
CA ALA A 87 1.70 4.07 -14.14
C ALA A 87 1.62 2.67 -14.76
N GLY A 88 0.45 2.28 -15.25
CA GLY A 88 0.24 1.02 -15.94
C GLY A 88 -0.88 1.09 -16.97
N ILE A 89 -0.69 0.41 -18.09
CA ILE A 89 -1.72 0.27 -19.12
C ILE A 89 -2.39 -1.08 -18.94
N ALA A 90 -3.66 -1.07 -18.56
CA ALA A 90 -4.49 -2.26 -18.37
C ALA A 90 -5.84 -2.04 -19.03
N ASP A 91 -6.36 -3.08 -19.69
CA ASP A 91 -7.66 -3.03 -20.41
C ASP A 91 -7.81 -1.83 -21.36
N GLY A 92 -6.70 -1.41 -21.99
CA GLY A 92 -6.69 -0.25 -22.90
C GLY A 92 -6.80 1.11 -22.21
N LYS A 93 -6.73 1.17 -20.88
CA LYS A 93 -6.75 2.40 -20.08
C LYS A 93 -5.41 2.62 -19.42
N LEU A 94 -5.02 3.88 -19.28
CA LEU A 94 -3.86 4.25 -18.49
C LEU A 94 -4.31 4.47 -17.05
N ASN A 95 -3.82 3.63 -16.14
CA ASN A 95 -4.06 3.70 -14.71
C ASN A 95 -2.81 4.27 -14.03
N ILE A 96 -3.00 5.25 -13.18
CA ILE A 96 -1.96 5.88 -12.37
C ILE A 96 -2.32 5.63 -10.92
N TRP A 97 -1.66 4.65 -10.31
CA TRP A 97 -1.75 4.40 -8.89
C TRP A 97 -0.93 5.46 -8.18
N LEU A 98 -1.61 6.45 -7.60
CA LEU A 98 -0.98 7.61 -6.97
C LEU A 98 -0.19 7.21 -5.71
N TYR A 99 -0.68 6.19 -5.00
CA TYR A 99 0.02 5.60 -3.86
C TYR A 99 -0.20 4.09 -3.81
N PRO A 100 0.58 3.28 -4.57
CA PRO A 100 0.41 1.83 -4.66
C PRO A 100 0.53 1.10 -3.32
N ASN A 101 1.14 1.73 -2.30
CA ASN A 101 1.22 1.15 -0.95
C ASN A 101 -0.15 0.98 -0.28
N VAL A 102 -1.18 1.67 -0.79
CA VAL A 102 -2.56 1.61 -0.26
C VAL A 102 -3.07 0.19 -0.07
N VAL A 103 -2.70 -0.75 -0.96
CA VAL A 103 -3.11 -2.17 -0.85
C VAL A 103 -2.53 -2.90 0.36
N PHE A 104 -1.52 -2.34 1.02
CA PHE A 104 -0.97 -2.87 2.27
C PHE A 104 -1.53 -2.17 3.52
N VAL A 105 -2.18 -1.02 3.37
CA VAL A 105 -2.68 -0.21 4.49
C VAL A 105 -4.20 -0.31 4.55
N ASP A 106 -4.88 0.10 3.48
CA ASP A 106 -6.34 0.03 3.33
C ASP A 106 -6.69 -0.25 1.85
N PRO A 107 -6.87 -1.54 1.48
CA PRO A 107 -7.23 -1.92 0.12
C PRO A 107 -8.54 -1.31 -0.39
N SER A 108 -9.45 -0.90 0.50
CA SER A 108 -10.74 -0.31 0.10
C SER A 108 -10.58 1.05 -0.59
N LEU A 109 -9.48 1.75 -0.31
CA LEU A 109 -9.13 3.04 -0.92
C LEU A 109 -8.28 2.91 -2.19
N ALA A 110 -7.94 1.70 -2.63
CA ALA A 110 -7.10 1.50 -3.81
C ALA A 110 -7.72 2.10 -5.09
N ASP A 111 -9.02 1.95 -5.28
CA ASP A 111 -9.70 2.52 -6.44
C ASP A 111 -9.82 4.04 -6.38
N LYS A 112 -10.03 4.61 -5.19
CA LYS A 112 -10.10 6.07 -4.97
C LYS A 112 -8.74 6.75 -5.14
N THR A 113 -7.65 6.03 -4.93
CA THR A 113 -6.26 6.53 -5.10
C THR A 113 -5.69 6.23 -6.48
N THR A 114 -6.52 5.81 -7.44
CA THR A 114 -6.12 5.52 -8.82
C THR A 114 -6.71 6.54 -9.78
N TYR A 115 -5.87 7.36 -10.38
CA TYR A 115 -6.25 8.27 -11.45
C TYR A 115 -6.24 7.54 -12.80
N ARG A 116 -7.28 7.70 -13.60
CA ARG A 116 -7.46 6.95 -14.86
C ARG A 116 -7.58 7.89 -16.03
N ILE A 117 -6.77 7.66 -17.06
CA ILE A 117 -6.86 8.35 -18.35
C ILE A 117 -7.37 7.35 -19.38
N GLU A 118 -8.57 7.63 -19.89
CA GLU A 118 -9.15 6.89 -21.00
C GLU A 118 -8.83 7.62 -22.30
N SER A 119 -8.16 6.94 -23.23
CA SER A 119 -7.92 7.46 -24.58
C SER A 119 -8.02 6.33 -25.59
N ASN A 120 -8.75 6.59 -26.68
CA ASN A 120 -8.81 5.67 -27.82
C ASN A 120 -7.49 5.64 -28.61
N ASP A 121 -6.55 6.54 -28.32
CA ASP A 121 -5.34 6.74 -29.13
C ASP A 121 -4.19 5.81 -28.77
N PHE A 122 -4.26 5.03 -27.68
CA PHE A 122 -3.15 4.16 -27.28
C PHE A 122 -2.86 3.05 -28.30
N GLY A 123 -3.86 2.65 -29.08
CA GLY A 123 -3.72 1.62 -30.10
C GLY A 123 -3.46 0.22 -29.51
N LYS A 124 -2.94 -0.69 -30.35
CA LYS A 124 -2.66 -2.07 -29.94
C LYS A 124 -1.31 -2.16 -29.23
N ASN A 125 -1.25 -2.90 -28.12
CA ASN A 125 -0.05 -3.19 -27.33
C ASN A 125 0.84 -1.96 -27.05
N PRO A 126 0.30 -0.89 -26.46
CA PRO A 126 1.10 0.26 -26.06
C PRO A 126 2.06 -0.12 -24.92
N SER A 127 3.22 0.53 -24.89
CA SER A 127 4.20 0.38 -23.82
C SER A 127 4.57 1.74 -23.22
N ILE A 128 4.65 1.83 -21.90
CA ILE A 128 5.09 3.04 -21.20
C ILE A 128 6.61 3.12 -21.31
N SER A 129 7.14 4.14 -21.98
CA SER A 129 8.59 4.35 -22.06
C SER A 129 9.11 5.01 -20.78
N ASP A 130 8.46 6.10 -20.35
CA ASP A 130 8.93 6.95 -19.27
C ASP A 130 7.76 7.54 -18.47
N PHE A 131 7.98 7.75 -17.18
CA PHE A 131 7.09 8.47 -16.29
C PHE A 131 7.93 9.44 -15.47
N LEU A 132 7.94 10.70 -15.90
CA LEU A 132 8.77 11.77 -15.37
C LEU A 132 7.88 12.84 -14.75
N SER A 133 7.92 13.02 -13.43
CA SER A 133 7.06 13.99 -12.73
C SER A 133 5.58 13.79 -13.12
N SER A 134 4.93 14.77 -13.73
CA SER A 134 3.55 14.70 -14.19
C SER A 134 3.37 14.19 -15.63
N GLN A 135 4.44 13.80 -16.32
CA GLN A 135 4.41 13.43 -17.73
C GLN A 135 4.67 11.93 -17.95
N ILE A 136 3.80 11.28 -18.69
CA ILE A 136 3.90 9.87 -19.06
C ILE A 136 4.07 9.78 -20.57
N THR A 137 5.16 9.17 -21.02
CA THR A 137 5.41 8.92 -22.44
C THR A 137 5.06 7.48 -22.78
N ILE A 138 4.17 7.31 -23.76
CA ILE A 138 3.65 6.02 -24.22
C ILE A 138 4.10 5.80 -25.66
N ARG A 139 4.75 4.67 -25.92
CA ARG A 139 5.10 4.22 -27.26
C ARG A 139 4.00 3.29 -27.79
N LYS A 140 3.38 3.67 -28.91
CA LYS A 140 2.43 2.83 -29.66
C LYS A 140 3.16 1.68 -30.36
N SER A 141 2.43 0.65 -30.78
CA SER A 141 2.96 -0.42 -31.64
C SER A 141 3.51 0.07 -33.00
N THR A 142 3.05 1.23 -33.49
CA THR A 142 3.60 1.88 -34.68
C THR A 142 4.96 2.54 -34.44
N GLY A 143 5.43 2.61 -33.19
CA GLY A 143 6.64 3.31 -32.78
C GLY A 143 6.43 4.78 -32.42
N ALA A 144 5.26 5.36 -32.72
CA ALA A 144 4.92 6.74 -32.36
C ALA A 144 4.87 6.93 -30.84
N LEU A 145 5.31 8.10 -30.37
CA LEU A 145 5.26 8.49 -28.96
C LEU A 145 4.07 9.40 -28.71
N ILE A 146 3.29 9.11 -27.68
CA ILE A 146 2.24 9.96 -27.12
C ILE A 146 2.70 10.45 -25.77
N GLN A 147 2.39 11.70 -25.44
CA GLN A 147 2.53 12.22 -24.08
C GLN A 147 1.16 12.35 -23.43
N CYS A 148 1.04 11.82 -22.23
CA CYS A 148 -0.08 12.03 -21.33
C CYS A 148 0.42 12.83 -20.13
N VAL A 149 -0.41 13.74 -19.61
CA VAL A 149 -0.07 14.57 -18.46
C VAL A 149 -1.09 14.29 -17.35
N ILE A 150 -0.60 14.04 -16.15
CA ILE A 150 -1.44 13.97 -14.95
C ILE A 150 -1.48 15.34 -14.26
N PRO A 151 -2.53 15.64 -13.47
CA PRO A 151 -2.56 16.87 -12.70
C PRO A 151 -1.38 17.00 -11.73
N ILE A 152 -0.69 18.15 -11.77
CA ILE A 152 0.53 18.41 -10.99
C ILE A 152 0.30 18.45 -9.47
N TYR A 153 -0.93 18.68 -9.03
CA TYR A 153 -1.25 18.73 -7.60
C TYR A 153 -1.10 17.38 -6.91
N TYR A 154 -1.11 16.25 -7.63
CA TYR A 154 -0.82 14.94 -7.04
C TYR A 154 0.65 14.85 -6.60
N GLU A 155 1.59 15.31 -7.43
CA GLU A 155 3.01 15.38 -7.08
C GLU A 155 3.21 16.34 -5.89
N LEU A 156 2.61 17.53 -5.95
CA LEU A 156 2.68 18.50 -4.85
C LEU A 156 2.13 17.95 -3.52
N CYS A 157 1.01 17.22 -3.56
CA CYS A 157 0.43 16.60 -2.37
C CYS A 157 1.35 15.52 -1.79
N LEU A 158 1.90 14.65 -2.63
CA LEU A 158 2.85 13.62 -2.18
C LEU A 158 4.11 14.24 -1.57
N ASP A 159 4.62 15.34 -2.12
CA ASP A 159 5.77 16.06 -1.58
C ASP A 159 5.47 16.69 -0.21
N LEU A 160 4.29 17.29 -0.04
CA LEU A 160 3.85 17.82 1.26
C LEU A 160 3.71 16.71 2.32
N LEU A 161 3.14 15.58 1.94
CA LEU A 161 2.98 14.43 2.82
C LEU A 161 4.33 13.79 3.18
N ALA A 162 5.26 13.71 2.24
CA ALA A 162 6.64 13.26 2.49
C ALA A 162 7.39 14.21 3.44
N ALA A 163 7.07 15.51 3.41
CA ALA A 163 7.59 16.51 4.35
C ALA A 163 6.85 16.55 5.70
N ASN A 164 5.92 15.63 5.95
CA ASN A 164 5.08 15.58 7.15
C ASN A 164 4.22 16.85 7.36
N ARG A 165 3.76 17.47 6.27
CA ARG A 165 2.93 18.68 6.25
C ARG A 165 1.51 18.36 5.78
N ALA A 166 0.85 17.41 6.46
CA ALA A 166 -0.47 16.92 6.08
C ALA A 166 -1.58 17.98 6.17
N GLU A 167 -1.51 18.91 7.12
CA GLU A 167 -2.46 20.03 7.22
C GLU A 167 -2.46 20.93 5.98
N GLU A 168 -1.29 21.22 5.42
CA GLU A 168 -1.18 22.01 4.18
C GLU A 168 -1.70 21.24 2.97
N ALA A 169 -1.50 19.92 2.93
CA ALA A 169 -2.09 19.06 1.92
C ALA A 169 -3.63 19.06 2.02
N LEU A 170 -4.19 19.08 3.23
CA LEU A 170 -5.65 19.21 3.44
C LEU A 170 -6.17 20.56 2.95
N GLN A 171 -5.46 21.66 3.20
CA GLN A 171 -5.83 22.99 2.69
C GLN A 171 -5.81 23.03 1.16
N LEU A 172 -4.79 22.45 0.52
CA LEU A 172 -4.72 22.29 -0.93
C LEU A 172 -5.93 21.49 -1.45
N CYS A 173 -6.25 20.39 -0.76
CA CYS A 173 -7.37 19.52 -1.11
C CYS A 173 -8.73 20.22 -0.98
N GLN A 174 -8.93 21.08 0.02
CA GLN A 174 -10.14 21.88 0.18
C GLN A 174 -10.38 22.82 -1.01
N TYR A 175 -9.31 23.38 -1.58
CA TYR A 175 -9.41 24.23 -2.77
C TYR A 175 -9.73 23.45 -4.05
N ILE A 176 -9.12 22.26 -4.21
CA ILE A 176 -9.27 21.44 -5.42
C ILE A 176 -10.58 20.63 -5.39
N SER A 177 -11.01 20.18 -4.21
CA SER A 177 -12.18 19.31 -3.98
C SER A 177 -12.13 17.98 -4.75
N ASP A 178 -10.97 17.32 -4.78
CA ASP A 178 -10.79 15.98 -5.36
C ASP A 178 -10.69 14.91 -4.26
N ASP A 179 -11.64 13.98 -4.24
CA ASP A 179 -11.68 12.82 -3.35
C ASP A 179 -10.39 11.99 -3.37
N SER A 180 -9.72 11.91 -4.51
CA SER A 180 -8.50 11.12 -4.68
C SER A 180 -7.38 11.63 -3.77
N ILE A 181 -7.31 12.95 -3.58
CA ILE A 181 -6.33 13.60 -2.71
C ILE A 181 -6.69 13.35 -1.24
N TYR A 182 -7.97 13.44 -0.85
CA TYR A 182 -8.38 13.07 0.50
C TYR A 182 -8.04 11.60 0.81
N ALA A 183 -8.23 10.69 -0.16
CA ALA A 183 -7.85 9.29 0.00
C ALA A 183 -6.33 9.11 0.16
N LEU A 184 -5.51 9.88 -0.56
CA LEU A 184 -4.06 9.89 -0.38
C LEU A 184 -3.66 10.36 1.02
N ILE A 185 -4.22 11.49 1.48
CA ILE A 185 -3.94 12.04 2.81
C ILE A 185 -4.36 11.04 3.88
N ALA A 186 -5.56 10.48 3.79
CA ALA A 186 -6.08 9.50 4.76
C ALA A 186 -5.12 8.31 4.93
N VAL A 187 -4.71 7.69 3.81
CA VAL A 187 -3.87 6.49 3.82
C VAL A 187 -2.45 6.81 4.29
N ILE A 188 -1.85 7.91 3.80
CA ILE A 188 -0.46 8.27 4.14
C ILE A 188 -0.38 8.76 5.58
N SER A 189 -1.33 9.56 6.06
CA SER A 189 -1.40 9.97 7.46
C SER A 189 -1.64 8.78 8.39
N LEU A 190 -2.48 7.81 8.01
CA LEU A 190 -2.66 6.57 8.76
C LEU A 190 -1.35 5.77 8.84
N HIS A 191 -0.63 5.63 7.72
CA HIS A 191 0.68 4.98 7.69
C HIS A 191 1.72 5.71 8.56
N ASN A 192 1.71 7.04 8.57
CA ASN A 192 2.64 7.87 9.33
C ASN A 192 2.22 8.08 10.80
N ARG A 193 1.09 7.49 11.23
CA ARG A 193 0.50 7.64 12.57
C ARG A 193 0.05 9.07 12.92
N ASP A 194 -0.30 9.86 11.91
CA ASP A 194 -0.95 11.17 12.05
C ASP A 194 -2.48 10.99 12.03
N PHE A 195 -3.06 10.72 13.20
CA PHE A 195 -4.48 10.38 13.30
C PHE A 195 -5.41 11.57 13.12
N ASP A 196 -4.97 12.78 13.43
CA ASP A 196 -5.80 13.98 13.35
C ASP A 196 -6.06 14.34 11.88
N SER A 197 -5.01 14.33 11.05
CA SER A 197 -5.14 14.53 9.61
C SER A 197 -5.88 13.37 8.94
N ALA A 198 -5.64 12.12 9.37
CA ALA A 198 -6.33 10.95 8.84
C ALA A 198 -7.83 11.01 9.13
N GLU A 199 -8.24 11.30 10.37
CA GLU A 199 -9.66 11.42 10.76
C GLU A 199 -10.38 12.48 9.92
N ASN A 200 -9.76 13.65 9.74
CA ASN A 200 -10.34 14.71 8.94
C ASN A 200 -10.51 14.27 7.47
N ALA A 201 -9.49 13.65 6.89
CA ALA A 201 -9.57 13.13 5.53
C ALA A 201 -10.63 12.03 5.36
N PHE A 202 -10.72 11.08 6.29
CA PHE A 202 -11.76 10.03 6.27
C PHE A 202 -13.17 10.60 6.46
N ALA A 203 -13.32 11.65 7.26
CA ALA A 203 -14.59 12.36 7.40
C ALA A 203 -15.03 13.00 6.08
N GLN A 204 -14.12 13.61 5.32
CA GLN A 204 -14.43 14.14 3.99
C GLN A 204 -14.81 13.04 2.99
N LEU A 205 -14.17 11.87 3.09
CA LEU A 205 -14.49 10.70 2.26
C LEU A 205 -15.79 9.99 2.67
N SER A 206 -16.50 10.48 3.69
CA SER A 206 -17.69 9.85 4.28
C SER A 206 -17.45 8.43 4.81
N ASN A 207 -16.21 8.09 5.19
CA ASN A 207 -15.89 6.80 5.79
C ASN A 207 -16.10 6.85 7.31
N THR A 208 -17.36 6.74 7.72
CA THR A 208 -17.77 6.84 9.13
C THR A 208 -17.18 5.74 10.01
N GLU A 209 -16.95 4.54 9.46
CA GLU A 209 -16.35 3.41 10.17
C GLU A 209 -14.92 3.75 10.61
N MET A 210 -14.10 4.24 9.69
CA MET A 210 -12.71 4.61 10.00
C MET A 210 -12.63 5.79 10.96
N VAL A 211 -13.53 6.79 10.84
CA VAL A 211 -13.60 7.91 11.80
C VAL A 211 -13.92 7.39 13.21
N PHE A 212 -14.92 6.50 13.34
CA PHE A 212 -15.28 5.92 14.63
C PHE A 212 -14.13 5.08 15.22
N CYS A 213 -13.47 4.26 14.42
CA CYS A 213 -12.30 3.50 14.84
C CYS A 213 -11.17 4.41 15.34
N LEU A 214 -10.86 5.50 14.63
CA LEU A 214 -9.83 6.46 15.04
C LEU A 214 -10.19 7.19 16.34
N GLN A 215 -11.47 7.52 16.55
CA GLN A 215 -11.93 8.11 17.81
C GLN A 215 -11.84 7.13 18.98
N ASN A 216 -12.18 5.86 18.76
CA ASN A 216 -12.09 4.82 19.79
C ASN A 216 -10.65 4.61 20.26
N LEU A 217 -9.66 4.65 19.36
CA LEU A 217 -8.24 4.55 19.72
C LEU A 217 -7.80 5.61 20.75
N ARG A 218 -8.43 6.80 20.74
CA ARG A 218 -8.15 7.86 21.72
C ARG A 218 -8.73 7.53 23.10
N SER A 219 -9.82 6.77 23.16
CA SER A 219 -10.46 6.33 24.41
C SER A 219 -9.71 5.19 25.10
N VAL A 220 -8.95 4.40 24.34
CA VAL A 220 -8.15 3.29 24.87
C VAL A 220 -7.02 3.84 25.75
N SER A 221 -7.01 3.44 27.02
CA SER A 221 -6.04 3.91 28.01
C SER A 221 -4.74 3.10 28.03
N SER A 222 -4.77 1.81 27.65
CA SER A 222 -3.57 0.97 27.59
C SER A 222 -2.80 1.25 26.31
N LYS A 223 -1.49 1.49 26.45
CA LYS A 223 -0.60 1.72 25.31
C LYS A 223 -0.51 0.49 24.42
N GLU A 224 -0.42 -0.68 25.02
CA GLU A 224 -0.26 -1.96 24.32
C GLU A 224 -1.52 -2.32 23.53
N GLU A 225 -2.71 -2.06 24.09
CA GLU A 225 -3.97 -2.25 23.38
C GLU A 225 -4.11 -1.27 22.21
N ARG A 226 -3.73 0.00 22.40
CA ARG A 226 -3.75 0.98 21.31
C ARG A 226 -2.83 0.59 20.17
N GLU A 227 -1.61 0.13 20.46
CA GLU A 227 -0.68 -0.34 19.41
C GLU A 227 -1.22 -1.60 18.71
N ALA A 228 -1.91 -2.48 19.44
CA ALA A 228 -2.55 -3.65 18.84
C ALA A 228 -3.68 -3.27 17.87
N GLU A 229 -4.59 -2.40 18.30
CA GLU A 229 -5.68 -1.90 17.46
C GLU A 229 -5.16 -1.11 16.24
N LEU A 230 -4.10 -0.33 16.43
CA LEU A 230 -3.41 0.37 15.34
C LEU A 230 -2.83 -0.58 14.30
N ALA A 231 -2.20 -1.69 14.73
CA ALA A 231 -1.66 -2.68 13.82
C ALA A 231 -2.76 -3.38 13.00
N LEU A 232 -3.97 -3.51 13.56
CA LEU A 232 -5.13 -4.04 12.85
C LEU A 232 -5.68 -3.03 11.84
N LEU A 233 -5.80 -1.76 12.24
CA LEU A 233 -6.31 -0.69 11.38
C LEU A 233 -5.35 -0.34 10.24
N ALA A 234 -4.04 -0.31 10.50
CA ALA A 234 -3.01 -0.01 9.52
C ALA A 234 -2.50 -1.31 8.87
N GLY A 235 -3.28 -1.87 7.95
CA GLY A 235 -2.84 -2.98 7.10
C GLY A 235 -3.15 -4.40 7.58
N GLY A 236 -3.93 -4.54 8.67
CA GLY A 236 -4.42 -5.84 9.13
C GLY A 236 -3.31 -6.77 9.63
N ASN A 237 -2.32 -6.25 10.35
CA ASN A 237 -1.20 -7.05 10.85
C ASN A 237 -1.57 -7.83 12.12
N ILE A 238 -2.28 -8.95 11.93
CA ILE A 238 -2.80 -9.83 12.99
C ILE A 238 -1.69 -10.29 13.96
N GLN A 239 -0.48 -10.55 13.46
CA GLN A 239 0.62 -11.08 14.29
C GLN A 239 1.20 -10.02 15.23
N GLU A 240 1.34 -8.80 14.74
CA GLU A 240 1.80 -7.67 15.56
C GLU A 240 0.75 -7.29 16.60
N ALA A 241 -0.52 -7.29 16.20
CA ALA A 241 -1.64 -7.11 17.12
C ALA A 241 -1.69 -8.18 18.22
N GLU A 242 -1.53 -9.46 17.87
CA GLU A 242 -1.41 -10.57 18.84
C GLU A 242 -0.27 -10.30 19.83
N ALA A 243 0.92 -9.94 19.33
CA ALA A 243 2.08 -9.71 20.17
C ALA A 243 1.84 -8.57 21.18
N HIS A 244 1.22 -7.48 20.74
CA HIS A 244 0.87 -6.35 21.61
C HIS A 244 -0.21 -6.71 22.63
N TYR A 245 -1.27 -7.44 22.26
CA TYR A 245 -2.27 -7.92 23.22
C TYR A 245 -1.68 -8.86 24.28
N LEU A 246 -0.74 -9.74 23.90
CA LEU A 246 -0.06 -10.63 24.83
C LEU A 246 0.88 -9.87 25.77
N GLN A 247 1.60 -8.86 25.27
CA GLN A 247 2.44 -7.97 26.08
C GLN A 247 1.60 -7.16 27.09
N GLY A 248 0.42 -6.70 26.67
CA GLY A 248 -0.55 -5.99 27.51
C GLY A 248 -1.32 -6.88 28.49
N ASN A 249 -0.97 -8.16 28.62
CA ASN A 249 -1.68 -9.14 29.46
C ASN A 249 -3.18 -9.25 29.15
N LYS A 250 -3.57 -9.13 27.88
CA LYS A 250 -4.94 -9.25 27.37
C LYS A 250 -5.12 -10.46 26.45
N PRO A 251 -4.89 -11.70 26.92
CA PRO A 251 -4.95 -12.90 26.07
C PRO A 251 -6.34 -13.14 25.46
N LEU A 252 -7.42 -12.72 26.11
CA LEU A 252 -8.78 -12.83 25.56
C LEU A 252 -8.95 -12.00 24.27
N HIS A 253 -8.31 -10.83 24.18
CA HIS A 253 -8.36 -10.00 22.97
C HIS A 253 -7.62 -10.66 21.81
N ALA A 254 -6.46 -11.27 22.09
CA ALA A 254 -5.74 -12.09 21.11
C ALA A 254 -6.55 -13.32 20.65
N ILE A 255 -7.29 -13.97 21.55
CA ILE A 255 -8.17 -15.11 21.22
C ILE A 255 -9.32 -14.66 20.32
N MET A 256 -10.01 -13.57 20.68
CA MET A 256 -11.10 -13.01 19.88
C MET A 256 -10.62 -12.57 18.49
N LEU A 257 -9.42 -12.00 18.40
CA LEU A 257 -8.80 -11.64 17.12
C LEU A 257 -8.69 -12.85 16.18
N HIS A 258 -8.10 -13.95 16.65
CA HIS A 258 -7.96 -15.16 15.82
C HIS A 258 -9.30 -15.85 15.52
N LEU A 259 -10.30 -15.70 16.41
CA LEU A 259 -11.65 -16.20 16.18
C LEU A 259 -12.33 -15.45 15.03
N ASN A 260 -12.24 -14.12 15.01
CA ASN A 260 -12.82 -13.26 13.99
C ASN A 260 -12.15 -13.45 12.62
N GLU A 261 -10.83 -13.68 12.61
CA GLU A 261 -10.04 -13.91 11.40
C GLU A 261 -10.06 -15.39 10.93
N HIS A 262 -10.84 -16.25 11.59
CA HIS A 262 -10.95 -17.69 11.30
C HIS A 262 -9.60 -18.44 11.30
N ASN A 263 -8.63 -17.98 12.09
CA ASN A 263 -7.32 -18.59 12.22
C ASN A 263 -7.31 -19.65 13.33
N TRP A 264 -7.94 -20.79 13.04
CA TRP A 264 -8.18 -21.86 14.03
C TRP A 264 -6.91 -22.45 14.63
N ASP A 265 -5.83 -22.61 13.85
CA ASP A 265 -4.57 -23.17 14.34
C ASP A 265 -3.93 -22.28 15.42
N ARG A 266 -3.88 -20.97 15.18
CA ARG A 266 -3.36 -20.04 16.18
C ARG A 266 -4.32 -19.83 17.34
N PHE A 267 -5.62 -19.80 17.08
CA PHE A 267 -6.65 -19.76 18.12
C PHE A 267 -6.45 -20.86 19.16
N VAL A 268 -6.34 -22.12 18.73
CA VAL A 268 -6.15 -23.28 19.64
C VAL A 268 -4.85 -23.13 20.43
N THR A 269 -3.77 -22.67 19.78
CA THR A 269 -2.47 -22.47 20.43
C THR A 269 -2.56 -21.43 21.55
N VAL A 270 -3.09 -20.24 21.26
CA VAL A 270 -3.20 -19.14 22.22
C VAL A 270 -4.19 -19.49 23.34
N PHE A 271 -5.31 -20.13 22.99
CA PHE A 271 -6.32 -20.58 23.95
C PHE A 271 -5.77 -21.62 24.93
N THR A 272 -5.02 -22.61 24.45
CA THR A 272 -4.41 -23.64 25.29
C THR A 272 -3.36 -23.03 26.23
N LEU A 273 -2.55 -22.09 25.75
CA LEU A 273 -1.58 -21.36 26.58
C LEU A 273 -2.26 -20.50 27.66
N TYR A 274 -3.44 -19.95 27.38
CA TYR A 274 -4.25 -19.23 28.36
C TYR A 274 -4.77 -20.18 29.45
N LEU A 275 -5.33 -21.34 29.07
CA LEU A 275 -5.84 -22.33 30.00
C LEU A 275 -4.76 -22.95 30.91
N LEU A 276 -3.53 -23.13 30.41
CA LEU A 276 -2.40 -23.70 31.17
C LEU A 276 -1.73 -22.70 32.14
N LYS A 277 -2.12 -21.42 32.12
CA LYS A 277 -1.61 -20.38 33.03
C LYS A 277 -2.54 -20.11 34.24
N ILE A 278 -3.66 -20.83 34.34
CA ILE A 278 -4.57 -20.90 35.50
C ILE A 278 -4.27 -22.21 36.23
#